data_AF-A0A0F9GTF6-F1
#
_entry.id   AF-A0A0F9GTF6-F1
#
_cell.length_a   1.000
_cell.length_b   1.000
_cell.length_c   1.000
_cell.angle_alpha   90.00
_cell.angle_beta   90.00
_cell.angle_gamma   90.00
#
_symmetry.space_group_name_H-M   'P 1'
#
loop_
_entity.id
_entity.type
_entity.pdbx_description
1 polymer ?
#
loop_
_entity_poly.entity_id
_entity_poly.type
_entity_poly.pdbx_seq_one_letter_code
_entity_poly.pdbx_strand_id
1 'polypeptide(L)'
;MKDWYDNIEEPVRELVRRLRNEGINTTSSCGHEMYVQADIFPDAALQIIHNTVFNWASETNEAPEYTIEISLTVTRGVLMQCFATIRLLAKPLACGESKG
;
A
#
# COMPACT_ATOMS: atom_id res chain seq x y z
N MET A 1 -5.96 25.63 24.92
CA MET A 1 -5.94 25.27 23.48
C MET A 1 -6.31 23.81 23.41
N LYS A 2 -7.39 23.43 22.70
CA LYS A 2 -7.78 22.02 22.57
C LYS A 2 -6.72 21.31 21.74
N ASP A 3 -6.24 20.16 22.18
CA ASP A 3 -5.25 19.38 21.40
C ASP A 3 -5.96 18.88 20.13
N TRP A 4 -5.30 18.93 18.97
CA TRP A 4 -5.88 18.38 17.74
C TRP A 4 -6.20 16.89 17.89
N TYR A 5 -5.39 16.17 18.67
CA TYR A 5 -5.58 14.76 18.98
C TYR A 5 -6.88 14.47 19.75
N ASP A 6 -7.48 15.46 20.42
CA ASP A 6 -8.77 15.31 21.10
C ASP A 6 -9.92 15.01 20.12
N ASN A 7 -9.72 15.24 18.81
CA ASN A 7 -10.70 14.94 17.77
C ASN A 7 -10.53 13.53 17.19
N ILE A 8 -9.49 12.79 17.57
CA ILE A 8 -9.33 11.38 17.18
C ILE A 8 -10.05 10.50 18.20
N GLU A 9 -10.72 9.48 17.70
CA GLU A 9 -11.41 8.48 18.50
C GLU A 9 -10.42 7.61 19.32
N GLU A 10 -10.79 7.28 20.55
CA GLU A 10 -10.13 6.20 21.29
C GLU A 10 -10.53 4.84 20.69
N PRO A 11 -9.69 3.79 20.78
CA PRO A 11 -8.39 3.73 21.47
C PRO A 11 -7.19 4.06 20.57
N VAL A 12 -7.41 4.43 19.30
CA VAL A 12 -6.34 4.59 18.31
C VAL A 12 -5.60 5.92 18.41
N ARG A 13 -6.14 6.89 19.16
CA ARG A 13 -5.57 8.24 19.34
C ARG A 13 -4.09 8.23 19.72
N GLU A 14 -3.72 7.46 20.73
CA GLU A 14 -2.34 7.40 21.21
C GLU A 14 -1.41 6.75 20.19
N LEU A 15 -1.90 5.75 19.43
CA LEU A 15 -1.15 5.17 18.32
C LEU A 15 -0.89 6.20 17.22
N VAL A 16 -1.92 6.96 16.82
CA VAL A 16 -1.77 8.04 15.83
C VAL A 16 -0.75 9.08 16.28
N ARG A 17 -0.80 9.50 17.55
CA ARG A 17 0.16 10.44 18.13
C ARG A 17 1.59 9.92 18.03
N ARG A 18 1.81 8.66 18.39
CA ARG A 18 3.14 8.04 18.32
C ARG A 18 3.68 7.96 16.90
N LEU A 19 2.87 7.48 15.96
CA LEU A 19 3.28 7.39 14.54
C LEU A 19 3.71 8.75 14.00
N ARG A 20 2.94 9.81 14.28
CA ARG A 20 3.28 11.17 13.85
C ARG A 20 4.52 11.73 14.51
N ASN A 21 4.77 11.40 15.78
CA ASN A 21 6.01 11.79 16.47
C ASN A 21 7.24 11.11 15.86
N GLU A 22 7.10 9.93 15.25
CA GLU A 22 8.14 9.25 14.47
C GLU A 22 8.23 9.75 13.01
N GLY A 23 7.49 10.80 12.65
CA GLY A 23 7.49 11.39 11.30
C GLY A 23 6.61 10.67 10.28
N ILE A 24 5.77 9.72 10.72
CA ILE A 24 4.85 8.99 9.85
C ILE A 24 3.53 9.78 9.75
N ASN A 25 3.16 10.19 8.53
CA ASN A 25 1.89 10.86 8.30
C ASN A 25 0.73 9.85 8.34
N THR A 26 -0.34 10.19 9.06
CA THR A 26 -1.58 9.38 9.10
C THR A 26 -2.69 10.11 8.37
N THR A 27 -3.40 9.41 7.49
CA THR A 27 -4.43 9.97 6.60
C THR A 27 -5.85 9.70 7.11
N SER A 28 -6.07 8.55 7.75
CA SER A 28 -7.34 8.18 8.37
C SER A 28 -7.13 7.28 9.59
N SER A 29 -8.11 7.22 10.48
CA SER A 29 -8.13 6.30 11.62
C SER A 29 -9.56 6.12 12.14
N CYS A 30 -9.89 4.94 12.66
CA CYS A 30 -11.19 4.66 13.26
C CYS A 30 -11.00 3.86 14.55
N GLY A 31 -11.61 4.32 15.65
CA GLY A 31 -11.56 3.64 16.95
C GLY A 31 -12.41 2.38 16.97
N HIS A 32 -13.59 2.41 16.33
CA HIS A 32 -14.50 1.27 16.26
C HIS A 32 -13.95 0.09 15.43
N GLU A 33 -13.36 0.37 14.28
CA GLU A 33 -12.80 -0.63 13.37
C GLU A 33 -11.34 -0.95 13.66
N MET A 34 -10.74 -0.30 14.67
CA MET A 34 -9.37 -0.53 15.14
C MET A 34 -8.31 -0.40 14.04
N TYR A 35 -8.38 0.67 13.23
CA TYR A 35 -7.40 0.92 12.18
C TYR A 35 -6.79 2.32 12.22
N VAL A 36 -5.55 2.41 11.71
CA VAL A 36 -4.88 3.66 11.34
C VAL A 36 -4.31 3.47 9.94
N GLN A 37 -4.63 4.39 9.03
CA GLN A 37 -4.06 4.46 7.70
C GLN A 37 -2.93 5.50 7.69
N ALA A 38 -1.79 5.11 7.16
CA ALA A 38 -0.59 5.94 7.10
C ALA A 38 0.01 5.96 5.70
N ASP A 39 0.63 7.09 5.36
CA ASP A 39 1.44 7.21 4.16
C ASP A 39 2.79 6.56 4.43
N ILE A 40 3.14 5.59 3.58
CA ILE A 40 4.47 4.97 3.59
C ILE A 40 5.14 5.25 2.25
N PHE A 41 6.41 5.62 2.30
CA PHE A 41 7.21 5.69 1.08
C PHE A 41 7.60 4.28 0.65
N PRO A 42 7.42 3.92 -0.63
CA PRO A 42 7.74 2.59 -1.11
C PRO A 42 9.25 2.31 -0.99
N ASP A 43 9.59 1.14 -0.45
CA ASP A 43 10.97 0.63 -0.40
C ASP A 43 11.48 0.27 -1.82
N ALA A 44 12.79 0.16 -1.98
CA ALA A 44 13.46 -0.21 -3.23
C ALA A 44 12.90 -1.50 -3.84
N ALA A 45 12.53 -2.49 -3.01
CA ALA A 45 11.90 -3.73 -3.48
C ALA A 45 10.56 -3.49 -4.19
N LEU A 46 9.72 -2.58 -3.65
CA LEU A 46 8.43 -2.24 -4.27
C LEU A 46 8.65 -1.48 -5.58
N GLN A 47 9.66 -0.62 -5.66
CA GLN A 47 10.04 0.04 -6.92
C GLN A 47 10.48 -0.97 -7.98
N ILE A 48 11.25 -1.99 -7.62
CA ILE A 48 11.67 -3.07 -8.54
C ILE A 48 10.46 -3.85 -9.06
N ILE A 49 9.53 -4.23 -8.17
CA ILE A 49 8.29 -4.92 -8.56
C ILE A 49 7.49 -4.04 -9.53
N HIS A 50 7.26 -2.77 -9.18
CA HIS A 50 6.57 -1.81 -10.02
C HIS A 50 7.20 -1.71 -11.41
N ASN A 51 8.51 -1.45 -11.49
CA ASN A 51 9.21 -1.32 -12.77
C ASN A 51 9.10 -2.60 -13.61
N THR A 52 9.21 -3.77 -12.97
CA THR A 52 9.11 -5.06 -13.65
C THR A 52 7.72 -5.28 -14.24
N VAL A 53 6.67 -5.05 -13.45
CA VAL A 53 5.27 -5.22 -13.90
C VAL A 53 4.93 -4.19 -14.96
N PHE A 54 5.32 -2.92 -14.76
CA PHE A 54 5.08 -1.84 -15.71
C PHE A 54 5.72 -2.11 -17.07
N ASN A 55 7.00 -2.49 -17.10
CA ASN A 55 7.72 -2.73 -18.34
C ASN A 55 7.08 -3.89 -19.11
N TRP A 56 6.82 -5.03 -18.46
CA TRP A 56 6.17 -6.18 -19.10
C TRP A 56 4.75 -5.84 -19.59
N ALA A 57 3.97 -5.11 -18.79
CA ALA A 57 2.61 -4.76 -19.17
C ALA A 57 2.58 -3.72 -20.31
N SER A 58 3.57 -2.81 -20.36
CA SER A 58 3.70 -1.80 -21.43
C SER A 58 4.07 -2.41 -22.79
N GLU A 59 4.73 -3.59 -22.81
CA GLU A 59 4.99 -4.33 -24.05
C GLU A 59 3.70 -4.84 -24.71
N THR A 60 2.61 -4.97 -23.95
CA THR A 60 1.36 -5.64 -24.37
C THR A 60 0.13 -4.74 -24.27
N ASN A 61 0.26 -3.54 -23.70
CA ASN A 61 -0.82 -2.57 -23.52
C ASN A 61 -0.25 -1.15 -23.44
N GLU A 62 -0.83 -0.19 -24.17
CA GLU A 62 -0.40 1.21 -24.17
C GLU A 62 -0.62 1.92 -22.83
N ALA A 63 -1.55 1.44 -22.00
CA ALA A 63 -1.85 1.98 -20.68
C ALA A 63 -2.07 0.85 -19.66
N PRO A 64 -1.00 0.27 -19.09
CA PRO A 64 -1.13 -0.85 -18.16
C PRO A 64 -1.71 -0.39 -16.81
N GLU A 65 -2.82 -1.01 -16.41
CA GLU A 65 -3.44 -0.81 -15.11
C GLU A 65 -3.27 -2.05 -14.23
N TYR A 66 -2.72 -1.87 -13.04
CA TYR A 66 -2.52 -2.95 -12.07
C TYR A 66 -2.45 -2.41 -10.63
N THR A 67 -2.71 -3.27 -9.66
CA THR A 67 -2.50 -2.99 -8.23
C THR A 67 -1.37 -3.84 -7.66
N ILE A 68 -0.66 -3.29 -6.68
CA ILE A 68 0.30 -4.02 -5.84
C ILE A 68 -0.18 -3.88 -4.39
N GLU A 69 -0.61 -4.98 -3.79
CA GLU A 69 -1.08 -5.05 -2.40
C GLU A 69 0.02 -5.67 -1.54
N ILE A 70 0.53 -4.92 -0.55
CA ILE A 70 1.47 -5.43 0.44
C ILE A 70 0.72 -5.87 1.68
N SER A 71 0.85 -7.15 2.04
CA SER A 71 0.28 -7.74 3.24
C SER A 71 1.41 -8.12 4.20
N LEU A 72 1.37 -7.58 5.41
CA LEU A 72 2.29 -7.91 6.49
C LEU A 72 1.55 -8.66 7.60
N THR A 73 2.09 -9.80 8.03
CA THR A 73 1.56 -10.55 9.17
C THR A 73 2.53 -10.44 10.34
N VAL A 74 2.08 -9.88 11.45
CA VAL A 74 2.86 -9.74 12.70
C VAL A 74 2.23 -10.59 13.79
N THR A 75 3.03 -11.45 14.41
CA THR A 75 2.57 -12.31 15.52
C THR A 75 3.52 -12.14 16.70
N ARG A 76 2.98 -11.79 17.88
CA ARG A 76 3.76 -11.56 19.12
C ARG A 76 4.94 -10.59 18.92
N GLY A 77 4.73 -9.54 18.12
CA GLY A 77 5.75 -8.52 17.82
C GLY A 77 6.78 -8.94 16.77
N VAL A 78 6.68 -10.13 16.19
CA VAL A 78 7.59 -10.61 15.15
C VAL A 78 6.91 -10.52 13.79
N LEU A 79 7.60 -9.93 12.81
CA LEU A 79 7.16 -9.94 11.42
C LEU A 79 7.35 -11.36 10.87
N MET A 80 6.23 -12.06 10.69
CA MET A 80 6.24 -13.46 10.28
C MET A 80 6.29 -13.58 8.76
N GLN A 81 5.56 -12.71 8.06
CA GLN A 81 5.39 -12.77 6.61
C GLN A 81 5.21 -11.38 6.02
N CYS A 82 5.76 -11.19 4.82
CA CYS A 82 5.55 -10.03 3.96
C CYS A 82 5.29 -10.55 2.56
N PHE A 83 4.07 -10.34 2.04
CA PHE A 83 3.68 -10.76 0.71
C PHE A 83 3.26 -9.56 -0.14
N ALA A 84 3.69 -9.55 -1.39
CA ALA A 84 3.18 -8.65 -2.42
C ALA A 84 2.24 -9.42 -3.35
N THR A 85 1.01 -8.96 -3.50
CA THR A 85 0.05 -9.49 -4.47
C THR A 85 -0.08 -8.49 -5.61
N ILE A 86 0.19 -8.94 -6.84
CA ILE A 86 0.08 -8.12 -8.05
C ILE A 86 -1.21 -8.53 -8.78
N ARG A 87 -2.09 -7.59 -9.08
CA ARG A 87 -3.32 -7.85 -9.85
C ARG A 87 -3.35 -6.97 -11.08
N LEU A 88 -3.41 -7.60 -12.25
CA LEU A 88 -3.65 -6.89 -13.52
C LEU A 88 -5.14 -6.54 -13.60
N LEU A 89 -5.46 -5.28 -13.88
CA LEU A 89 -6.84 -4.80 -14.00
C LEU A 89 -7.39 -4.95 -15.42
N ALA A 90 -6.50 -5.06 -16.41
CA ALA A 90 -6.83 -5.39 -17.78
C ALA A 90 -6.06 -6.64 -18.23
N LYS A 91 -6.66 -7.44 -19.13
CA LYS A 91 -5.92 -8.51 -19.80
C LYS A 91 -4.93 -7.87 -20.78
N PRO A 92 -3.66 -8.31 -20.79
CA PRO A 92 -2.74 -8.00 -21.88
C PRO A 92 -3.41 -8.32 -23.22
N LEU A 93 -3.18 -7.49 -24.25
CA LEU A 93 -3.48 -7.92 -25.61
C LEU A 93 -2.67 -9.19 -25.85
N ALA A 94 -3.33 -10.23 -26.35
CA ALA A 94 -2.69 -11.53 -26.53
C ALA A 94 -1.37 -11.36 -27.30
N CYS A 95 -0.29 -11.90 -26.75
CA CYS A 95 0.99 -11.99 -27.46
C CYS A 95 0.78 -12.90 -28.68
N GLY A 96 0.43 -12.34 -29.85
CA GLY A 96 0.28 -13.14 -31.07
C GLY A 96 -0.66 -12.67 -32.18
N GLU A 97 -1.28 -11.49 -32.16
CA GLU A 97 -1.91 -10.96 -33.39
C GLU A 97 -0.94 -10.01 -34.10
N SER A 98 -0.06 -10.62 -34.90
CA SER A 98 0.65 -9.92 -35.96
C SER A 98 -0.37 -9.20 -36.83
N LYS A 99 -0.35 -7.86 -36.79
CA LYS A 99 -1.02 -7.04 -37.81
C LYS A 99 -0.45 -7.48 -39.16
N GLY A 100 -1.33 -7.98 -40.02
CA GLY A 100 -0.99 -8.54 -41.34
C GLY A 100 -0.47 -7.52 -42.34
#